data_AF-A0A851GHW3-F1
#
_entry.id   AF-A0A851GHW3-F1
#
_cell.length_a   1.000
_cell.length_b   1.000
_cell.length_c   1.000
_cell.angle_alpha   90.00
_cell.angle_beta   90.00
_cell.angle_gamma   90.00
#
_symmetry.space_group_name_H-M   'P 1'
#
loop_
_entity.id
_entity.type
_entity.pdbx_description
1 polymer ?
#
loop_
_entity_poly.entity_id
_entity_poly.type
_entity_poly.pdbx_seq_one_letter_code
_entity_poly.pdbx_strand_id
1 'polypeptide(L)'
;MKTPHSNNTKMKHLFRLMMIPAIGSWVISTTYSYAQQSDGEPGKRPRADRNQNETGKKGSKREGRKGGGRKGQGKQKYSIEQAVSDRAQLHTIAFSGVAFLTGDFGSSTFIPPGKVCDYFGFQYMRDIDVAEKGHNPMFLNRVAGNILHILNDDQKQMFSDLAEEQADQLEGLARMRLPLIKAFHTERDSKSAGLKKAAVVKCVGDIFERDAELSIRRAEVMAKVYLSLDEKQKAYLAKMKFGDFNTWPALDERDKLKKRGRGRSKLFNVAYMTYASEFFSWTAGSVKADTYFCPERHGTYFGGFYMKDMPAMGKRDFDISTSVTGESGRILVEELLTRKQAASITAIPDIQRKLLMETIDIRRAFSIELRKLLDGKKPDRKKLLALGRRYGELDGEMSWFYTMAFSKVNRTLTDEQREQLVKLRNLPGYQSAPYYIYSRGRNDDLKLGDIEKKFFK
;
A
#
# COMPACT_ATOMS: atom_id res chain seq x y z
N MET A 1 62.52 -11.22 36.81
CA MET A 1 63.47 -12.11 36.11
C MET A 1 63.34 -11.84 34.61
N LYS A 2 64.27 -11.03 34.08
CA LYS A 2 65.32 -11.42 33.12
C LYS A 2 64.80 -11.72 31.69
N THR A 3 64.96 -10.69 30.86
CA THR A 3 65.12 -10.64 29.38
C THR A 3 66.16 -11.64 28.84
N PRO A 4 66.21 -11.95 27.52
CA PRO A 4 66.90 -11.10 26.51
C PRO A 4 66.16 -11.08 25.12
N HIS A 5 66.14 -10.05 24.25
CA HIS A 5 67.18 -9.33 23.48
C HIS A 5 68.18 -10.27 22.76
N SER A 6 68.58 -10.17 21.49
CA SER A 6 68.49 -9.15 20.44
C SER A 6 69.08 -9.67 19.10
N ASN A 7 68.78 -8.99 17.98
CA ASN A 7 69.60 -8.80 16.75
C ASN A 7 69.72 -9.98 15.78
N ASN A 8 69.78 -9.86 14.44
CA ASN A 8 70.14 -8.79 13.48
C ASN A 8 69.68 -9.32 12.08
N THR A 9 69.21 -8.60 11.06
CA THR A 9 70.03 -7.83 10.09
C THR A 9 69.13 -7.30 8.95
N LYS A 10 69.53 -6.14 8.42
CA LYS A 10 68.95 -5.28 7.37
C LYS A 10 68.82 -5.88 5.95
N MET A 11 67.81 -5.43 5.20
CA MET A 11 67.89 -5.00 3.78
C MET A 11 66.62 -4.18 3.42
N LYS A 12 66.66 -2.84 3.38
CA LYS A 12 66.92 -1.95 2.21
C LYS A 12 65.90 -2.03 1.07
N HIS A 13 64.98 -1.04 1.01
CA HIS A 13 64.56 -0.17 -0.12
C HIS A 13 63.35 0.69 0.36
N LEU A 14 63.47 2.00 0.66
CA LEU A 14 63.38 3.19 -0.24
C LEU A 14 62.24 3.07 -1.26
N PHE A 15 61.22 3.92 -1.44
CA PHE A 15 60.82 5.32 -1.16
C PHE A 15 59.25 5.30 -1.25
N ARG A 16 58.39 6.10 -0.63
CA ARG A 16 58.26 7.57 -0.63
C ARG A 16 57.09 7.96 0.31
N LEU A 17 57.28 9.08 1.02
CA LEU A 17 56.30 9.87 1.79
C LEU A 17 54.96 10.09 1.06
N MET A 18 53.84 10.03 1.78
CA MET A 18 53.00 11.22 2.06
C MET A 18 51.91 10.92 3.10
N MET A 19 51.67 11.92 3.94
CA MET A 19 50.67 12.00 5.00
C MET A 19 49.27 11.64 4.50
N ILE A 20 48.51 10.87 5.30
CA ILE A 20 47.06 10.77 5.17
C ILE A 20 46.45 11.57 6.34
N PRO A 21 45.73 12.66 6.08
CA PRO A 21 45.00 13.38 7.11
C PRO A 21 43.70 12.64 7.47
N ALA A 22 43.25 12.88 8.69
CA ALA A 22 41.98 12.44 9.24
C ALA A 22 40.80 12.69 8.28
N ILE A 23 40.01 11.65 8.05
CA ILE A 23 38.68 11.71 7.43
C ILE A 23 37.77 11.08 8.51
N GLY A 24 36.97 11.82 9.28
CA GLY A 24 35.94 12.73 8.80
C GLY A 24 34.66 11.91 8.62
N SER A 25 33.88 11.75 9.69
CA SER A 25 32.57 11.09 9.68
C SER A 25 31.68 11.67 8.58
N TRP A 26 31.36 10.87 7.57
CA TRP A 26 30.30 11.17 6.61
C TRP A 26 28.98 10.55 7.09
N VAL A 27 28.19 11.38 7.77
CA VAL A 27 26.76 11.15 8.00
C VAL A 27 26.05 11.38 6.67
N ILE A 28 25.67 10.30 5.98
CA ILE A 28 24.87 10.40 4.75
C ILE A 28 23.40 10.62 5.12
N SER A 29 23.03 11.90 5.19
CA SER A 29 21.65 12.38 5.20
C SER A 29 20.98 12.08 3.85
N THR A 30 20.03 11.14 3.82
CA THR A 30 19.26 10.78 2.62
C THR A 30 17.89 11.46 2.64
N THR A 31 17.82 12.62 1.97
CA THR A 31 16.58 13.36 1.68
C THR A 31 15.92 12.83 0.41
N TYR A 32 14.60 12.60 0.46
CA TYR A 32 13.76 12.34 -0.71
C TYR A 32 13.59 13.62 -1.54
N SER A 33 14.05 13.63 -2.79
CA SER A 33 13.56 14.54 -3.83
C SER A 33 13.24 13.75 -5.09
N TYR A 34 12.05 14.01 -5.64
CA TYR A 34 11.71 13.67 -7.01
C TYR A 34 12.60 14.51 -7.94
N ALA A 35 13.41 13.85 -8.77
CA ALA A 35 14.18 14.33 -9.92
C ALA A 35 15.26 15.42 -9.69
N GLN A 36 16.52 15.05 -9.91
CA GLN A 36 17.45 15.85 -10.70
C GLN A 36 18.46 14.93 -11.40
N GLN A 37 18.53 15.09 -12.73
CA GLN A 37 19.62 14.61 -13.59
C GLN A 37 20.89 15.38 -13.23
N SER A 38 22.03 14.69 -13.28
CA SER A 38 23.37 15.26 -13.25
C SER A 38 23.69 15.93 -14.59
N ASP A 39 24.22 17.15 -14.53
CA ASP A 39 24.75 17.87 -15.68
C ASP A 39 25.96 17.13 -16.29
N GLY A 40 25.86 16.88 -17.61
CA GLY A 40 26.94 16.46 -18.49
C GLY A 40 26.63 16.98 -19.89
N GLU A 41 27.59 17.71 -20.47
CA GLU A 41 27.50 18.51 -21.70
C GLU A 41 27.03 17.77 -22.99
N PRO A 42 26.61 18.53 -24.04
CA PRO A 42 25.75 18.02 -25.10
C PRO A 42 26.51 17.40 -26.29
N GLY A 43 26.31 16.10 -26.51
CA GLY A 43 26.81 15.38 -27.69
C GLY A 43 25.70 15.04 -28.71
N LYS A 44 25.63 15.82 -29.79
CA LYS A 44 25.14 15.51 -31.17
C LYS A 44 24.03 14.45 -31.34
N ARG A 45 22.83 14.91 -31.73
CA ARG A 45 21.81 14.09 -32.43
C ARG A 45 22.16 13.95 -33.92
N PRO A 46 22.03 12.77 -34.54
CA PRO A 46 21.91 12.66 -35.99
C PRO A 46 20.48 13.00 -36.44
N ARG A 47 20.40 13.91 -37.42
CA ARG A 47 19.24 14.13 -38.31
C ARG A 47 19.17 13.01 -39.35
N ALA A 48 17.94 12.64 -39.73
CA ALA A 48 17.45 12.29 -41.08
C ALA A 48 16.18 11.44 -40.89
N ASP A 49 15.10 11.54 -41.66
CA ASP A 49 14.84 12.40 -42.80
C ASP A 49 13.34 12.59 -42.98
N ARG A 50 13.02 13.73 -43.57
CA ARG A 50 11.70 14.18 -43.98
C ARG A 50 11.49 13.65 -45.39
N ASN A 51 10.37 13.00 -45.69
CA ASN A 51 9.80 13.14 -47.02
C ASN A 51 8.28 12.99 -47.07
N GLN A 52 7.70 13.98 -47.73
CA GLN A 52 6.30 14.14 -48.10
C GLN A 52 5.94 13.18 -49.23
N ASN A 53 4.66 12.80 -49.32
CA ASN A 53 3.88 13.04 -50.52
C ASN A 53 2.39 12.85 -50.25
N GLU A 54 1.63 13.90 -50.53
CA GLU A 54 0.20 13.86 -50.79
C GLU A 54 -0.07 13.23 -52.16
N THR A 55 -1.18 12.50 -52.31
CA THR A 55 -2.24 12.71 -53.33
C THR A 55 -3.17 11.50 -53.45
N GLY A 56 -4.48 11.75 -53.60
CA GLY A 56 -5.29 11.06 -54.64
C GLY A 56 -6.19 9.87 -54.25
N LYS A 57 -7.45 10.17 -53.93
CA LYS A 57 -8.72 9.59 -54.45
C LYS A 57 -8.89 8.09 -54.79
N LYS A 58 -10.08 7.60 -54.35
CA LYS A 58 -11.01 6.59 -54.93
C LYS A 58 -10.81 5.09 -54.59
N GLY A 59 -11.62 4.65 -53.62
CA GLY A 59 -12.63 3.59 -53.73
C GLY A 59 -12.26 2.22 -54.30
N SER A 60 -12.31 1.18 -53.46
CA SER A 60 -12.96 -0.08 -53.85
C SER A 60 -13.56 -0.78 -52.63
N LYS A 61 -14.80 -1.24 -52.80
CA LYS A 61 -15.51 -2.15 -51.90
C LYS A 61 -14.77 -3.48 -51.88
N ARG A 62 -14.55 -4.05 -50.70
CA ARG A 62 -14.45 -5.50 -50.54
C ARG A 62 -15.16 -5.98 -49.29
N GLU A 63 -15.99 -6.99 -49.55
CA GLU A 63 -16.96 -7.62 -48.68
C GLU A 63 -16.32 -8.37 -47.51
N GLY A 64 -16.99 -8.27 -46.36
CA GLY A 64 -17.54 -9.45 -45.68
C GLY A 64 -16.58 -10.58 -45.33
N ARG A 65 -15.84 -10.44 -44.23
CA ARG A 65 -15.45 -11.60 -43.42
C ARG A 65 -15.93 -11.38 -41.98
N LYS A 66 -16.99 -12.11 -41.62
CA LYS A 66 -17.59 -12.19 -40.29
C LYS A 66 -16.52 -12.62 -39.28
N GLY A 67 -15.89 -11.65 -38.62
CA GLY A 67 -15.15 -11.85 -37.39
C GLY A 67 -16.15 -12.03 -36.25
N GLY A 68 -16.16 -13.21 -35.64
CA GLY A 68 -16.95 -13.49 -34.45
C GLY A 68 -16.65 -12.46 -33.37
N GLY A 69 -17.66 -11.66 -33.03
CA GLY A 69 -17.58 -10.65 -31.99
C GLY A 69 -17.19 -11.30 -30.67
N ARG A 70 -15.98 -11.03 -30.21
CA ARG A 70 -15.61 -11.13 -28.80
C ARG A 70 -16.63 -10.28 -28.04
N LYS A 71 -17.53 -10.95 -27.32
CA LYS A 71 -18.44 -10.32 -26.35
C LYS A 71 -17.60 -9.38 -25.49
N GLY A 72 -17.96 -8.09 -25.52
CA GLY A 72 -17.31 -7.07 -24.71
C GLY A 72 -17.28 -7.49 -23.25
N GLN A 73 -16.09 -7.43 -22.65
CA GLN A 73 -15.97 -7.51 -21.20
C GLN A 73 -16.86 -6.41 -20.61
N GLY A 74 -17.91 -6.81 -19.89
CA GLY A 74 -18.80 -5.87 -19.22
C GLY A 74 -17.98 -4.97 -18.29
N LYS A 75 -18.28 -3.68 -18.29
CA LYS A 75 -17.64 -2.68 -17.43
C LYS A 75 -17.55 -3.21 -15.99
N GLN A 76 -16.33 -3.26 -15.44
CA GLN A 76 -16.07 -3.83 -14.12
C GLN A 76 -16.94 -3.13 -13.06
N LYS A 77 -17.85 -3.88 -12.42
CA LYS A 77 -18.74 -3.36 -11.38
C LYS A 77 -18.03 -3.46 -10.03
N TYR A 78 -17.63 -2.32 -9.47
CA TYR A 78 -17.07 -2.25 -8.12
C TYR A 78 -18.19 -2.23 -7.08
N SER A 79 -18.34 -3.35 -6.36
CA SER A 79 -19.36 -3.52 -5.33
C SER A 79 -18.88 -4.48 -4.25
N ILE A 80 -19.56 -4.50 -3.10
CA ILE A 80 -19.24 -5.44 -2.03
C ILE A 80 -19.49 -6.88 -2.50
N GLU A 81 -20.57 -7.12 -3.25
CA GLU A 81 -20.91 -8.43 -3.79
C GLU A 81 -19.82 -8.95 -4.73
N GLN A 82 -19.28 -8.09 -5.59
CA GLN A 82 -18.14 -8.44 -6.42
C GLN A 82 -16.89 -8.69 -5.57
N ALA A 83 -16.61 -7.82 -4.59
CA ALA A 83 -15.42 -7.92 -3.76
C ALA A 83 -15.38 -9.20 -2.92
N VAL A 84 -16.52 -9.69 -2.43
CA VAL A 84 -16.60 -10.94 -1.65
C VAL A 84 -16.93 -12.19 -2.47
N SER A 85 -17.06 -12.06 -3.79
CA SER A 85 -17.26 -13.20 -4.67
C SER A 85 -16.08 -14.17 -4.63
N ASP A 86 -16.37 -15.46 -4.78
CA ASP A 86 -15.37 -16.53 -4.64
C ASP A 86 -14.18 -16.34 -5.59
N ARG A 87 -14.43 -15.94 -6.83
CA ARG A 87 -13.37 -15.68 -7.80
C ARG A 87 -12.51 -14.48 -7.41
N ALA A 88 -13.12 -13.39 -6.96
CA ALA A 88 -12.38 -12.20 -6.54
C ALA A 88 -11.51 -12.50 -5.32
N GLN A 89 -12.06 -13.21 -4.33
CA GLN A 89 -11.33 -13.64 -3.14
C GLN A 89 -10.23 -14.64 -3.47
N LEU A 90 -10.53 -15.70 -4.23
CA LEU A 90 -9.56 -16.73 -4.59
C LEU A 90 -8.34 -16.14 -5.29
N HIS A 91 -8.55 -15.35 -6.35
CA HIS A 91 -7.42 -14.81 -7.11
C HIS A 91 -6.63 -13.80 -6.29
N THR A 92 -7.27 -13.02 -5.42
CA THR A 92 -6.57 -12.08 -4.52
C THR A 92 -5.73 -12.79 -3.45
N ILE A 93 -6.27 -13.86 -2.87
CA ILE A 93 -5.52 -14.69 -1.92
C ILE A 93 -4.35 -15.36 -2.63
N ALA A 94 -4.60 -15.96 -3.80
CA ALA A 94 -3.56 -16.59 -4.61
C ALA A 94 -2.47 -15.60 -5.03
N PHE A 95 -2.84 -14.37 -5.40
CA PHE A 95 -1.89 -13.29 -5.67
C PHE A 95 -0.99 -12.99 -4.46
N SER A 96 -1.57 -12.92 -3.26
CA SER A 96 -0.82 -12.79 -2.02
C SER A 96 0.11 -14.00 -1.80
N GLY A 97 -0.33 -15.19 -2.19
CA GLY A 97 0.49 -16.40 -2.23
C GLY A 97 1.70 -16.27 -3.16
N VAL A 98 1.53 -15.75 -4.38
CA VAL A 98 2.67 -15.48 -5.31
C VAL A 98 3.68 -14.57 -4.64
N ALA A 99 3.21 -13.44 -4.08
CA ALA A 99 4.07 -12.47 -3.44
C ALA A 99 4.79 -13.06 -2.21
N PHE A 100 4.11 -13.84 -1.38
CA PHE A 100 4.68 -14.39 -0.16
C PHE A 100 5.63 -15.56 -0.41
N LEU A 101 5.32 -16.43 -1.36
CA LEU A 101 6.16 -17.60 -1.68
C LEU A 101 7.47 -17.20 -2.36
N THR A 102 7.49 -16.05 -3.04
CA THR A 102 8.67 -15.55 -3.75
C THR A 102 9.37 -14.39 -3.03
N GLY A 103 8.67 -13.74 -2.09
CA GLY A 103 9.11 -12.56 -1.38
C GLY A 103 9.98 -12.84 -0.16
N ASP A 104 10.56 -11.77 0.36
CA ASP A 104 11.30 -11.75 1.61
C ASP A 104 10.53 -10.95 2.68
N PHE A 105 11.04 -11.00 3.90
CA PHE A 105 10.49 -10.25 5.03
C PHE A 105 10.29 -8.76 4.71
N GLY A 106 11.27 -8.13 4.07
CA GLY A 106 11.20 -6.72 3.70
C GLY A 106 10.01 -6.42 2.79
N SER A 107 9.87 -7.15 1.69
CA SER A 107 8.76 -6.99 0.76
C SER A 107 7.39 -7.20 1.43
N SER A 108 7.28 -8.10 2.40
CA SER A 108 6.05 -8.34 3.18
C SER A 108 5.70 -7.20 4.14
N THR A 109 6.67 -6.39 4.55
CA THR A 109 6.44 -5.21 5.42
C THR A 109 5.97 -3.97 4.68
N PHE A 110 6.21 -3.90 3.36
CA PHE A 110 5.78 -2.79 2.53
C PHE A 110 4.25 -2.67 2.50
N ILE A 111 3.76 -1.47 2.76
CA ILE A 111 2.34 -1.13 2.59
C ILE A 111 2.20 0.35 2.22
N PRO A 112 1.38 0.72 1.22
CA PRO A 112 1.15 2.13 0.91
C PRO A 112 0.54 2.86 2.12
N PRO A 113 0.97 4.09 2.43
CA PRO A 113 0.51 4.78 3.64
C PRO A 113 -1.01 4.96 3.76
N GLY A 114 -1.72 5.13 2.64
CA GLY A 114 -3.19 5.23 2.61
C GLY A 114 -3.94 3.91 2.78
N LYS A 115 -3.26 2.82 3.14
CA LYS A 115 -3.88 1.50 3.39
C LYS A 115 -4.06 1.20 4.88
N VAL A 116 -3.84 2.16 5.76
CA VAL A 116 -4.21 2.08 7.18
C VAL A 116 -5.22 3.18 7.50
N CYS A 117 -6.02 2.98 8.55
CA CYS A 117 -7.02 3.93 9.01
C CYS A 117 -8.05 4.29 7.93
N ASP A 118 -8.54 3.29 7.19
CA ASP A 118 -9.35 3.45 5.99
C ASP A 118 -10.83 3.17 6.27
N TYR A 119 -11.51 4.21 6.78
CA TYR A 119 -12.95 4.20 7.10
C TYR A 119 -13.71 5.34 6.39
N PHE A 120 -13.09 5.95 5.37
CA PHE A 120 -13.49 7.25 4.82
C PHE A 120 -13.92 7.20 3.35
N GLY A 121 -14.19 6.00 2.83
CA GLY A 121 -14.77 5.81 1.49
C GLY A 121 -13.84 6.15 0.32
N PHE A 122 -12.57 6.44 0.58
CA PHE A 122 -11.60 6.85 -0.44
C PHE A 122 -11.35 5.74 -1.47
N GLN A 123 -11.23 4.49 -1.03
CA GLN A 123 -11.07 3.34 -1.92
C GLN A 123 -12.29 3.19 -2.86
N TYR A 124 -13.51 3.35 -2.34
CA TYR A 124 -14.71 3.31 -3.18
C TYR A 124 -14.74 4.44 -4.21
N MET A 125 -14.43 5.67 -3.77
CA MET A 125 -14.39 6.85 -4.64
C MET A 125 -13.42 6.68 -5.81
N ARG A 126 -12.26 6.04 -5.57
CA ARG A 126 -11.27 5.73 -6.61
C ARG A 126 -11.77 4.69 -7.57
N ASP A 127 -12.33 3.59 -7.06
CA ASP A 127 -12.67 2.45 -7.89
C ASP A 127 -13.85 2.77 -8.82
N ILE A 128 -14.82 3.58 -8.37
CA ILE A 128 -15.96 3.99 -9.21
C ILE A 128 -15.68 5.18 -10.12
N ASP A 129 -14.46 5.72 -10.13
CA ASP A 129 -14.13 6.96 -10.84
C ASP A 129 -14.51 6.86 -12.32
N VAL A 130 -15.43 7.72 -12.75
CA VAL A 130 -15.95 7.75 -14.13
C VAL A 130 -14.85 8.12 -15.13
N ALA A 131 -13.82 8.86 -14.70
CA ALA A 131 -12.70 9.25 -15.54
C ALA A 131 -11.62 8.17 -15.68
N GLU A 132 -11.76 7.03 -14.98
CA GLU A 132 -10.78 5.93 -14.95
C GLU A 132 -9.37 6.38 -14.51
N LYS A 133 -9.30 7.44 -13.69
CA LYS A 133 -8.06 7.97 -13.09
C LYS A 133 -7.87 7.56 -11.64
N GLY A 134 -8.82 6.85 -11.04
CA GLY A 134 -8.76 6.37 -9.65
C GLY A 134 -7.47 5.64 -9.25
N HIS A 135 -6.80 4.94 -10.17
CA HIS A 135 -5.53 4.24 -9.90
C HIS A 135 -4.27 5.00 -10.34
N ASN A 136 -4.44 6.23 -10.82
CA ASN A 136 -3.35 7.13 -11.19
C ASN A 136 -2.93 8.01 -9.98
N PRO A 137 -1.63 8.24 -9.73
CA PRO A 137 -1.16 9.10 -8.64
C PRO A 137 -1.74 10.53 -8.63
N MET A 138 -2.16 11.07 -9.78
CA MET A 138 -2.78 12.39 -9.87
C MET A 138 -4.14 12.48 -9.17
N PHE A 139 -4.87 11.37 -9.02
CA PHE A 139 -6.19 11.36 -8.40
C PHE A 139 -6.15 11.92 -6.98
N LEU A 140 -5.26 11.37 -6.15
CA LEU A 140 -5.04 11.81 -4.78
C LEU A 140 -4.57 13.27 -4.73
N ASN A 141 -3.64 13.65 -5.62
CA ASN A 141 -3.09 15.00 -5.63
C ASN A 141 -4.16 16.05 -5.97
N ARG A 142 -5.03 15.76 -6.94
CA ARG A 142 -6.09 16.67 -7.38
C ARG A 142 -7.14 16.88 -6.31
N VAL A 143 -7.64 15.81 -5.69
CA VAL A 143 -8.65 15.96 -4.63
C VAL A 143 -8.07 16.67 -3.40
N ALA A 144 -6.88 16.30 -2.94
CA ALA A 144 -6.23 16.97 -1.82
C ALA A 144 -5.92 18.44 -2.15
N GLY A 145 -5.43 18.72 -3.37
CA GLY A 145 -5.17 20.08 -3.85
C GLY A 145 -6.41 20.96 -3.80
N ASN A 146 -7.57 20.45 -4.21
CA ASN A 146 -8.83 21.18 -4.12
C ASN A 146 -9.25 21.47 -2.68
N ILE A 147 -9.14 20.49 -1.77
CA ILE A 147 -9.46 20.72 -0.36
C ILE A 147 -8.53 21.76 0.24
N LEU A 148 -7.22 21.62 0.04
CA LEU A 148 -6.24 22.57 0.56
C LEU A 148 -6.36 23.96 -0.08
N HIS A 149 -6.88 24.06 -1.29
CA HIS A 149 -7.14 25.35 -1.92
C HIS A 149 -8.25 26.12 -1.19
N ILE A 150 -9.35 25.45 -0.85
CA ILE A 150 -10.54 26.11 -0.29
C ILE A 150 -10.46 26.37 1.21
N LEU A 151 -9.70 25.58 1.96
CA LEU A 151 -9.63 25.73 3.42
C LEU A 151 -8.94 27.04 3.80
N ASN A 152 -9.44 27.70 4.85
CA ASN A 152 -8.78 28.86 5.46
C ASN A 152 -7.58 28.40 6.33
N ASP A 153 -6.85 29.35 6.90
CA ASP A 153 -5.63 29.04 7.66
C ASP A 153 -5.92 28.25 8.94
N ASP A 154 -6.99 28.55 9.66
CA ASP A 154 -7.37 27.81 10.87
C ASP A 154 -7.73 26.35 10.55
N GLN A 155 -8.53 26.12 9.50
CA GLN A 155 -8.89 24.77 9.05
C GLN A 155 -7.67 23.98 8.57
N LYS A 156 -6.73 24.62 7.87
CA LYS A 156 -5.45 24.00 7.48
C LYS A 156 -4.57 23.73 8.69
N GLN A 157 -4.62 24.58 9.70
CA GLN A 157 -3.87 24.40 10.94
C GLN A 157 -4.39 23.16 11.67
N MET A 158 -5.70 22.92 11.73
CA MET A 158 -6.27 21.70 12.32
C MET A 158 -5.73 20.41 11.68
N PHE A 159 -5.58 20.36 10.35
CA PHE A 159 -4.96 19.22 9.67
C PHE A 159 -3.45 19.14 9.93
N SER A 160 -2.77 20.28 10.04
CA SER A 160 -1.34 20.33 10.35
C SER A 160 -1.08 19.80 11.76
N ASP A 161 -1.86 20.24 12.76
CA ASP A 161 -1.72 19.79 14.13
C ASP A 161 -1.99 18.29 14.26
N LEU A 162 -3.03 17.78 13.60
CA LEU A 162 -3.31 16.35 13.56
C LEU A 162 -2.18 15.56 12.90
N ALA A 163 -1.57 16.09 11.83
CA ALA A 163 -0.50 15.38 11.12
C ALA A 163 0.77 15.32 11.96
N GLU A 164 1.04 16.35 12.77
CA GLU A 164 2.11 16.36 13.76
C GLU A 164 1.82 15.34 14.87
N GLU A 165 0.59 15.36 15.41
CA GLU A 165 0.12 14.44 16.46
C GLU A 165 0.24 12.97 16.03
N GLN A 166 -0.16 12.63 14.81
CA GLN A 166 -0.23 11.24 14.35
C GLN A 166 1.05 10.72 13.69
N ALA A 167 2.05 11.56 13.38
CA ALA A 167 3.23 11.12 12.64
C ALA A 167 3.95 9.93 13.34
N ASP A 168 4.26 10.06 14.62
CA ASP A 168 4.91 8.99 15.40
C ASP A 168 3.95 7.83 15.68
N GLN A 169 2.66 8.11 15.81
CA GLN A 169 1.65 7.09 16.06
C GLN A 169 1.46 6.17 14.85
N LEU A 170 1.53 6.72 13.64
CA LEU A 170 1.52 5.98 12.37
C LEU A 170 2.78 5.13 12.24
N GLU A 171 3.96 5.66 12.60
CA GLU A 171 5.17 4.83 12.66
C GLU A 171 5.01 3.67 13.65
N GLY A 172 4.48 3.94 14.84
CA GLY A 172 4.18 2.93 15.84
C GLY A 172 3.25 1.84 15.31
N LEU A 173 2.16 2.22 14.65
CA LEU A 173 1.20 1.30 14.03
C LEU A 173 1.88 0.40 12.98
N ALA A 174 2.71 0.96 12.11
CA ALA A 174 3.47 0.18 11.13
C ALA A 174 4.41 -0.82 11.80
N ARG A 175 5.08 -0.42 12.89
CA ARG A 175 6.00 -1.27 13.67
C ARG A 175 5.30 -2.44 14.36
N MET A 176 4.05 -2.27 14.80
CA MET A 176 3.28 -3.36 15.41
C MET A 176 3.10 -4.58 14.49
N ARG A 177 3.16 -4.38 13.17
CA ARG A 177 3.01 -5.45 12.15
C ARG A 177 4.26 -6.31 12.01
N LEU A 178 5.46 -5.77 12.31
CA LEU A 178 6.73 -6.41 11.96
C LEU A 178 6.94 -7.77 12.67
N PRO A 179 6.65 -7.93 13.97
CA PRO A 179 6.77 -9.23 14.64
C PRO A 179 5.85 -10.30 14.03
N LEU A 180 4.63 -9.92 13.65
CA LEU A 180 3.67 -10.82 13.04
C LEU A 180 4.14 -11.30 11.66
N ILE A 181 4.60 -10.37 10.82
CA ILE A 181 5.14 -10.71 9.49
C ILE A 181 6.35 -11.62 9.63
N LYS A 182 7.22 -11.38 10.62
CA LYS A 182 8.34 -12.27 10.90
C LYS A 182 7.87 -13.68 11.28
N ALA A 183 6.85 -13.79 12.14
CA ALA A 183 6.26 -15.07 12.51
C ALA A 183 5.68 -15.81 11.30
N PHE A 184 5.03 -15.11 10.37
CA PHE A 184 4.52 -15.72 9.13
C PHE A 184 5.66 -16.28 8.27
N HIS A 185 6.75 -15.53 8.09
CA HIS A 185 7.94 -16.03 7.38
C HIS A 185 8.57 -17.23 8.09
N THR A 186 8.65 -17.22 9.43
CA THR A 186 9.12 -18.38 10.21
C THR A 186 8.24 -19.61 9.98
N GLU A 187 6.91 -19.47 9.95
CA GLU A 187 5.98 -20.56 9.64
C GLU A 187 6.19 -21.09 8.20
N ARG A 188 6.36 -20.19 7.23
CA ARG A 188 6.60 -20.51 5.81
C ARG A 188 7.87 -21.31 5.60
N ASP A 189 8.95 -20.92 6.27
CA ASP A 189 10.29 -21.45 6.03
C ASP A 189 10.61 -22.70 6.87
N SER A 190 9.81 -22.97 7.90
CA SER A 190 9.99 -24.14 8.76
C SER A 190 9.38 -25.42 8.19
N LYS A 191 10.01 -26.56 8.48
CA LYS A 191 9.52 -27.90 8.14
C LYS A 191 8.39 -28.39 9.06
N SER A 192 8.25 -27.82 10.26
CA SER A 192 7.34 -28.30 11.31
C SER A 192 6.72 -27.19 12.16
N ALA A 193 6.40 -26.03 11.55
CA ALA A 193 5.94 -24.90 12.35
C ALA A 193 4.46 -25.02 12.79
N GLY A 194 4.20 -24.39 13.95
CA GLY A 194 2.97 -24.48 14.74
C GLY A 194 2.47 -23.10 15.16
N LEU A 195 2.43 -22.15 14.23
CA LEU A 195 1.93 -20.80 14.46
C LEU A 195 0.55 -20.83 15.14
N LYS A 196 0.46 -20.24 16.33
CA LYS A 196 -0.77 -20.23 17.12
C LYS A 196 -1.78 -19.24 16.58
N LYS A 197 -2.92 -19.74 16.11
CA LYS A 197 -4.06 -18.92 15.66
C LYS A 197 -4.44 -17.83 16.68
N ALA A 198 -4.57 -18.19 17.96
CA ALA A 198 -4.96 -17.24 19.01
C ALA A 198 -3.96 -16.07 19.18
N ALA A 199 -2.65 -16.33 19.03
CA ALA A 199 -1.63 -15.30 19.10
C ALA A 199 -1.70 -14.33 17.91
N VAL A 200 -1.95 -14.87 16.71
CA VAL A 200 -2.17 -14.06 15.49
C VAL A 200 -3.42 -13.20 15.64
N VAL A 201 -4.57 -13.79 15.99
CA VAL A 201 -5.85 -13.10 16.17
C VAL A 201 -5.72 -11.98 17.20
N LYS A 202 -5.09 -12.25 18.36
CA LYS A 202 -4.85 -11.22 19.37
C LYS A 202 -3.98 -10.10 18.83
N CYS A 203 -2.86 -10.42 18.18
CA CYS A 203 -1.92 -9.43 17.67
C CYS A 203 -2.57 -8.50 16.64
N VAL A 204 -3.38 -9.04 15.72
CA VAL A 204 -4.06 -8.23 14.70
C VAL A 204 -5.23 -7.45 15.31
N GLY A 205 -5.95 -8.03 16.28
CA GLY A 205 -6.93 -7.28 17.07
C GLY A 205 -6.33 -6.04 17.73
N ASP A 206 -5.17 -6.17 18.36
CA ASP A 206 -4.45 -5.06 19.00
C ASP A 206 -3.99 -4.01 17.95
N ILE A 207 -3.57 -4.43 16.75
CA ILE A 207 -3.21 -3.52 15.64
C ILE A 207 -4.43 -2.70 15.19
N PHE A 208 -5.58 -3.33 14.96
CA PHE A 208 -6.76 -2.63 14.44
C PHE A 208 -7.51 -1.83 15.50
N GLU A 209 -7.38 -2.17 16.79
CA GLU A 209 -7.83 -1.28 17.86
C GLU A 209 -7.07 0.05 17.81
N ARG A 210 -5.75 0.02 17.61
CA ARG A 210 -4.93 1.21 17.42
C ARG A 210 -5.25 1.93 16.11
N ASP A 211 -5.48 1.18 15.02
CA ASP A 211 -5.92 1.73 13.73
C ASP A 211 -7.26 2.49 13.86
N ALA A 212 -8.22 1.92 14.58
CA ALA A 212 -9.50 2.55 14.87
C ALA A 212 -9.33 3.80 15.73
N GLU A 213 -8.46 3.78 16.74
CA GLU A 213 -8.17 4.95 17.57
C GLU A 213 -7.70 6.15 16.73
N LEU A 214 -6.74 5.92 15.83
CA LEU A 214 -6.23 6.96 14.91
C LEU A 214 -7.32 7.44 13.94
N SER A 215 -8.17 6.52 13.47
CA SER A 215 -9.29 6.83 12.57
C SER A 215 -10.35 7.69 13.27
N ILE A 216 -10.70 7.37 14.52
CA ILE A 216 -11.66 8.16 15.32
C ILE A 216 -11.12 9.57 15.52
N ARG A 217 -9.85 9.69 15.93
CA ARG A 217 -9.21 10.99 16.13
C ARG A 217 -9.15 11.83 14.84
N ARG A 218 -8.87 11.18 13.71
CA ARG A 218 -8.91 11.82 12.39
C ARG A 218 -10.31 12.32 12.05
N ALA A 219 -11.33 11.49 12.27
CA ALA A 219 -12.73 11.82 12.01
C ALA A 219 -13.20 13.01 12.87
N GLU A 220 -12.80 13.09 14.14
CA GLU A 220 -13.12 14.21 15.02
C GLU A 220 -12.60 15.55 14.47
N VAL A 221 -11.36 15.57 13.96
CA VAL A 221 -10.77 16.78 13.36
C VAL A 221 -11.40 17.09 12.01
N MET A 222 -11.59 16.10 11.15
CA MET A 222 -12.26 16.29 9.85
C MET A 222 -13.69 16.82 10.02
N ALA A 223 -14.43 16.34 11.01
CA ALA A 223 -15.77 16.83 11.30
C ALA A 223 -15.76 18.29 11.81
N LYS A 224 -14.79 18.67 12.65
CA LYS A 224 -14.61 20.07 13.06
C LYS A 224 -14.36 20.98 11.86
N VAL A 225 -13.49 20.57 10.94
CA VAL A 225 -13.25 21.32 9.69
C VAL A 225 -14.54 21.41 8.88
N TYR A 226 -15.26 20.30 8.70
CA TYR A 226 -16.51 20.24 7.93
C TYR A 226 -17.59 21.18 8.49
N LEU A 227 -17.80 21.16 9.80
CA LEU A 227 -18.79 21.99 10.48
C LEU A 227 -18.42 23.48 10.49
N SER A 228 -17.14 23.80 10.31
CA SER A 228 -16.64 25.18 10.22
C SER A 228 -16.66 25.77 8.81
N LEU A 229 -17.08 25.00 7.79
CA LEU A 229 -17.06 25.48 6.41
C LEU A 229 -18.05 26.64 6.22
N ASP A 230 -17.59 27.70 5.55
CA ASP A 230 -18.47 28.78 5.11
C ASP A 230 -19.28 28.41 3.85
N GLU A 231 -20.24 29.25 3.49
CA GLU A 231 -21.11 29.02 2.34
C GLU A 231 -20.37 28.99 1.00
N LYS A 232 -19.26 29.75 0.86
CA LYS A 232 -18.45 29.73 -0.38
C LYS A 232 -17.68 28.42 -0.50
N GLN A 233 -17.12 27.92 0.60
CA GLN A 233 -16.43 26.64 0.67
C GLN A 233 -17.39 25.49 0.36
N LYS A 234 -18.58 25.49 0.96
CA LYS A 234 -19.64 24.50 0.66
C LYS A 234 -20.06 24.56 -0.81
N ALA A 235 -20.29 25.75 -1.36
CA ALA A 235 -20.65 25.92 -2.76
C ALA A 235 -19.54 25.46 -3.73
N TYR A 236 -18.27 25.58 -3.34
CA TYR A 236 -17.16 25.01 -4.11
C TYR A 236 -17.19 23.49 -4.08
N LEU A 237 -17.29 22.89 -2.90
CA LEU A 237 -17.34 21.43 -2.74
C LEU A 237 -18.53 20.80 -3.47
N ALA A 238 -19.68 21.46 -3.49
CA ALA A 238 -20.88 20.98 -4.19
C ALA A 238 -20.67 20.80 -5.71
N LYS A 239 -19.66 21.47 -6.31
CA LYS A 239 -19.30 21.31 -7.73
C LYS A 239 -18.46 20.06 -7.98
N MET A 240 -17.78 19.55 -6.95
CA MET A 240 -16.95 18.35 -7.04
C MET A 240 -17.83 17.12 -6.82
N LYS A 241 -18.08 16.36 -7.89
CA LYS A 241 -18.88 15.13 -7.81
C LYS A 241 -18.04 13.99 -7.22
N PHE A 242 -18.64 13.24 -6.30
CA PHE A 242 -18.05 12.02 -5.74
C PHE A 242 -17.87 10.97 -6.84
N GLY A 243 -16.64 10.47 -7.02
CA GLY A 243 -16.33 9.46 -8.05
C GLY A 243 -16.32 9.99 -9.48
N ASP A 244 -16.14 11.30 -9.69
CA ASP A 244 -15.95 11.85 -11.04
C ASP A 244 -14.83 12.90 -11.02
N PHE A 245 -13.61 12.42 -11.24
CA PHE A 245 -12.38 13.20 -11.29
C PHE A 245 -12.43 14.35 -12.32
N ASN A 246 -13.27 14.27 -13.35
CA ASN A 246 -13.39 15.33 -14.36
C ASN A 246 -14.03 16.61 -13.80
N THR A 247 -14.82 16.49 -12.73
CA THR A 247 -15.51 17.64 -12.13
C THR A 247 -14.63 18.45 -11.17
N TRP A 248 -13.47 17.94 -10.79
CA TRP A 248 -12.61 18.59 -9.81
C TRP A 248 -11.72 19.57 -10.53
N PRO A 249 -11.53 20.82 -10.10
CA PRO A 249 -10.52 21.68 -10.71
C PRO A 249 -9.11 21.06 -10.73
N ALA A 250 -8.31 21.31 -11.77
CA ALA A 250 -6.97 20.74 -11.91
C ALA A 250 -5.97 21.54 -11.05
N LEU A 251 -6.05 21.36 -9.74
CA LEU A 251 -5.20 22.03 -8.76
C LEU A 251 -4.16 21.06 -8.19
N ASP A 252 -2.92 21.50 -8.16
CA ASP A 252 -1.81 20.79 -7.54
C ASP A 252 -1.12 21.71 -6.54
N GLU A 253 -1.36 21.44 -5.25
CA GLU A 253 -0.86 22.26 -4.14
C GLU A 253 0.48 21.73 -3.58
N ARG A 254 1.14 20.77 -4.26
CA ARG A 254 2.39 20.14 -3.80
C ARG A 254 3.52 21.11 -3.54
N ASP A 255 3.65 22.18 -4.31
CA ASP A 255 4.72 23.16 -4.09
C ASP A 255 4.47 24.01 -2.83
N LYS A 256 3.21 24.26 -2.47
CA LYS A 256 2.87 24.91 -1.18
C LYS A 256 3.09 23.95 -0.01
N LEU A 257 2.81 22.66 -0.20
CA LEU A 257 3.07 21.61 0.79
C LEU A 257 4.55 21.43 1.08
N LYS A 258 5.43 21.45 0.05
CA LYS A 258 6.89 21.39 0.25
C LYS A 258 7.38 22.50 1.19
N LYS A 259 6.81 23.70 1.08
CA LYS A 259 7.14 24.83 1.97
C LYS A 259 6.64 24.57 3.40
N ARG A 260 5.38 24.15 3.56
CA ARG A 260 4.77 23.90 4.89
C ARG A 260 5.36 22.68 5.63
N GLY A 261 5.79 21.67 4.89
CA GLY A 261 6.42 20.46 5.42
C GLY A 261 7.94 20.54 5.61
N ARG A 262 8.57 21.68 5.31
CA ARG A 262 10.02 21.84 5.43
C ARG A 262 10.44 21.67 6.89
N GLY A 263 11.38 20.76 7.14
CA GLY A 263 11.88 20.45 8.49
C GLY A 263 11.02 19.46 9.29
N ARG A 264 9.87 19.03 8.77
CA ARG A 264 8.99 18.04 9.43
C ARG A 264 9.26 16.61 8.96
N SER A 265 8.71 15.63 9.67
CA SER A 265 8.85 14.22 9.32
C SER A 265 8.21 13.89 7.96
N LYS A 266 8.65 12.82 7.31
CA LYS A 266 8.01 12.38 6.05
C LYS A 266 6.56 11.91 6.29
N LEU A 267 6.29 11.32 7.45
CA LEU A 267 4.94 10.86 7.82
C LEU A 267 3.98 12.02 8.03
N PHE A 268 4.46 13.17 8.51
CA PHE A 268 3.66 14.40 8.55
C PHE A 268 3.08 14.74 7.18
N ASN A 269 3.93 14.82 6.13
CA ASN A 269 3.48 15.22 4.79
C ASN A 269 2.48 14.22 4.19
N VAL A 270 2.70 12.93 4.47
CA VAL A 270 1.81 11.86 4.04
C VAL A 270 0.46 11.97 4.76
N ALA A 271 0.46 12.10 6.09
CA ALA A 271 -0.73 12.24 6.90
C ALA A 271 -1.57 13.45 6.48
N TYR A 272 -0.93 14.62 6.32
CA TYR A 272 -1.60 15.86 5.90
C TYR A 272 -2.31 15.70 4.54
N MET A 273 -1.65 15.06 3.57
CA MET A 273 -2.26 14.78 2.25
C MET A 273 -3.41 13.77 2.35
N THR A 274 -3.22 12.73 3.14
CA THR A 274 -4.26 11.73 3.41
C THR A 274 -5.50 12.40 3.99
N TYR A 275 -5.37 13.25 5.01
CA TYR A 275 -6.50 13.93 5.64
C TYR A 275 -7.25 14.82 4.66
N ALA A 276 -6.55 15.60 3.83
CA ALA A 276 -7.20 16.41 2.81
C ALA A 276 -7.97 15.55 1.79
N SER A 277 -7.39 14.45 1.32
CA SER A 277 -8.05 13.57 0.36
C SER A 277 -9.24 12.80 0.95
N GLU A 278 -9.09 12.30 2.18
CA GLU A 278 -10.12 11.53 2.87
C GLU A 278 -11.23 12.40 3.43
N PHE A 279 -10.93 13.65 3.78
CA PHE A 279 -11.94 14.65 4.14
C PHE A 279 -13.01 14.72 3.06
N PHE A 280 -12.59 14.91 1.80
CA PHE A 280 -13.54 14.96 0.68
C PHE A 280 -14.31 13.65 0.52
N SER A 281 -13.61 12.51 0.47
CA SER A 281 -14.29 11.24 0.25
C SER A 281 -15.26 10.88 1.36
N TRP A 282 -14.99 11.29 2.60
CA TRP A 282 -15.88 11.06 3.72
C TRP A 282 -17.09 12.00 3.71
N THR A 283 -16.86 13.31 3.56
CA THR A 283 -17.94 14.31 3.63
C THR A 283 -18.86 14.27 2.41
N ALA A 284 -18.32 13.94 1.23
CA ALA A 284 -19.12 13.77 0.00
C ALA A 284 -19.62 12.32 -0.19
N GLY A 285 -19.08 11.36 0.56
CA GLY A 285 -19.40 9.95 0.46
C GLY A 285 -20.64 9.53 1.24
N SER A 286 -20.77 8.23 1.43
CA SER A 286 -21.89 7.60 2.15
C SER A 286 -21.41 6.46 3.04
N VAL A 287 -22.31 5.96 3.92
CA VAL A 287 -22.06 4.71 4.67
C VAL A 287 -21.67 3.56 3.74
N LYS A 288 -22.30 3.48 2.55
CA LYS A 288 -21.97 2.49 1.53
C LYS A 288 -20.51 2.61 1.06
N ALA A 289 -20.06 3.84 0.80
CA ALA A 289 -18.68 4.11 0.39
C ALA A 289 -17.69 3.71 1.48
N ASP A 290 -17.96 4.08 2.73
CA ASP A 290 -17.11 3.77 3.88
C ASP A 290 -17.07 2.26 4.17
N THR A 291 -18.18 1.56 3.93
CA THR A 291 -18.29 0.10 4.13
C THR A 291 -17.50 -0.68 3.09
N TYR A 292 -17.42 -0.18 1.86
CA TYR A 292 -16.73 -0.87 0.77
C TYR A 292 -15.23 -1.04 1.06
N PHE A 293 -14.70 -2.16 0.59
CA PHE A 293 -13.27 -2.46 0.54
C PHE A 293 -12.94 -3.21 -0.75
N CYS A 294 -11.72 -3.04 -1.24
CA CYS A 294 -11.20 -3.89 -2.30
C CYS A 294 -10.81 -5.26 -1.72
N PRO A 295 -10.87 -6.37 -2.50
CA PRO A 295 -10.51 -7.70 -2.02
C PRO A 295 -9.14 -7.77 -1.34
N GLU A 296 -8.15 -6.99 -1.81
CA GLU A 296 -6.78 -7.00 -1.27
C GLU A 296 -6.65 -6.32 0.10
N ARG A 297 -7.76 -5.86 0.69
CA ARG A 297 -7.76 -5.13 1.96
C ARG A 297 -7.40 -6.02 3.15
N HIS A 298 -7.69 -7.30 3.08
CA HIS A 298 -7.42 -8.28 4.14
C HIS A 298 -6.12 -9.02 3.89
N GLY A 299 -5.42 -9.40 4.96
CA GLY A 299 -4.17 -10.15 4.84
C GLY A 299 -3.04 -9.34 4.19
N THR A 300 -2.83 -8.10 4.60
CA THR A 300 -1.83 -7.21 3.97
C THR A 300 -0.36 -7.53 4.35
N TYR A 301 -0.09 -8.75 4.85
CA TYR A 301 1.17 -9.18 5.49
C TYR A 301 2.05 -10.03 4.57
N PHE A 302 1.66 -10.20 3.30
CA PHE A 302 2.17 -11.20 2.37
C PHE A 302 2.93 -10.61 1.17
N GLY A 303 3.19 -9.30 1.17
CA GLY A 303 4.00 -8.63 0.14
C GLY A 303 3.26 -8.33 -1.17
N GLY A 304 1.95 -8.59 -1.26
CA GLY A 304 1.16 -8.30 -2.47
C GLY A 304 1.23 -6.83 -2.90
N PHE A 305 1.21 -5.88 -1.95
CA PHE A 305 1.39 -4.47 -2.26
C PHE A 305 2.80 -4.12 -2.73
N TYR A 306 3.85 -4.78 -2.22
CA TYR A 306 5.19 -4.61 -2.77
C TYR A 306 5.21 -5.04 -4.24
N MET A 307 4.63 -6.21 -4.53
CA MET A 307 4.57 -6.76 -5.87
C MET A 307 3.84 -5.84 -6.85
N LYS A 308 2.75 -5.21 -6.40
CA LYS A 308 1.91 -4.35 -7.23
C LYS A 308 2.39 -2.90 -7.32
N ASP A 309 2.75 -2.30 -6.20
CA ASP A 309 2.91 -0.84 -6.09
C ASP A 309 4.37 -0.39 -6.17
N MET A 310 5.35 -1.25 -5.83
CA MET A 310 6.77 -0.88 -5.90
C MET A 310 7.19 -0.38 -7.30
N PRO A 311 6.74 -0.99 -8.43
CA PRO A 311 7.06 -0.49 -9.76
C PRO A 311 6.52 0.91 -10.07
N ALA A 312 5.47 1.35 -9.37
CA ALA A 312 4.87 2.68 -9.52
C ALA A 312 5.58 3.74 -8.66
N MET A 313 6.33 3.32 -7.63
CA MET A 313 7.02 4.23 -6.73
C MET A 313 7.99 5.14 -7.50
N GLY A 314 7.89 6.45 -7.27
CA GLY A 314 8.74 7.43 -7.95
C GLY A 314 8.30 7.84 -9.36
N LYS A 315 7.21 7.28 -9.90
CA LYS A 315 6.71 7.60 -11.25
C LYS A 315 5.42 8.42 -11.19
N ARG A 316 5.30 9.45 -12.03
CA ARG A 316 4.14 10.38 -12.04
C ARG A 316 2.98 9.83 -12.88
N ASP A 317 3.31 9.25 -14.02
CA ASP A 317 2.34 8.81 -15.04
C ASP A 317 2.37 7.29 -15.18
N PHE A 318 2.36 6.59 -14.04
CA PHE A 318 2.32 5.13 -13.99
C PHE A 318 0.94 4.68 -13.51
N ASP A 319 0.23 3.97 -14.37
CA ASP A 319 -1.03 3.34 -14.00
C ASP A 319 -0.74 1.95 -13.43
N ILE A 320 -1.17 1.73 -12.20
CA ILE A 320 -1.08 0.42 -11.56
C ILE A 320 -2.12 -0.48 -12.23
N SER A 321 -1.66 -1.56 -12.86
CA SER A 321 -2.56 -2.52 -13.51
C SER A 321 -3.54 -3.13 -12.50
N THR A 322 -4.83 -3.01 -12.80
CA THR A 322 -5.89 -3.65 -12.03
C THR A 322 -6.05 -5.14 -12.35
N SER A 323 -5.46 -5.62 -13.46
CA SER A 323 -5.57 -7.01 -13.89
C SER A 323 -4.49 -7.92 -13.29
N VAL A 324 -3.34 -7.38 -12.89
CA VAL A 324 -2.21 -8.16 -12.36
C VAL A 324 -2.62 -9.00 -11.14
N THR A 325 -3.43 -8.45 -10.23
CA THR A 325 -3.95 -9.21 -9.09
C THR A 325 -4.73 -10.45 -9.54
N GLY A 326 -5.70 -10.25 -10.43
CA GLY A 326 -6.57 -11.32 -10.90
C GLY A 326 -5.83 -12.38 -11.70
N GLU A 327 -4.92 -11.96 -12.57
CA GLU A 327 -4.23 -12.86 -13.49
C GLU A 327 -3.12 -13.66 -12.82
N SER A 328 -2.26 -13.02 -12.01
CA SER A 328 -1.21 -13.77 -11.29
C SER A 328 -1.82 -14.75 -10.28
N GLY A 329 -2.92 -14.38 -9.63
CA GLY A 329 -3.65 -15.29 -8.75
C GLY A 329 -4.22 -16.51 -9.50
N ARG A 330 -4.82 -16.27 -10.67
CA ARG A 330 -5.35 -17.32 -11.54
C ARG A 330 -4.24 -18.28 -12.00
N ILE A 331 -3.15 -17.76 -12.55
CA ILE A 331 -2.01 -18.56 -13.03
C ILE A 331 -1.45 -19.45 -11.92
N LEU A 332 -1.34 -18.93 -10.68
CA LEU A 332 -0.85 -19.73 -9.55
C LEU A 332 -1.70 -21.00 -9.35
N VAL A 333 -3.01 -20.84 -9.18
CA VAL A 333 -3.89 -21.94 -8.74
C VAL A 333 -4.41 -22.81 -9.87
N GLU A 334 -4.48 -22.29 -11.09
CA GLU A 334 -5.03 -23.01 -12.25
C GLU A 334 -3.93 -23.65 -13.12
N GLU A 335 -2.72 -23.06 -13.18
CA GLU A 335 -1.69 -23.47 -14.15
C GLU A 335 -0.42 -23.99 -13.50
N LEU A 336 0.06 -23.34 -12.43
CA LEU A 336 1.36 -23.63 -11.83
C LEU A 336 1.30 -24.74 -10.78
N LEU A 337 0.31 -24.69 -9.88
CA LEU A 337 0.18 -25.66 -8.81
C LEU A 337 -0.52 -26.94 -9.27
N THR A 338 -0.08 -28.08 -8.75
CA THR A 338 -0.84 -29.32 -8.86
C THR A 338 -2.16 -29.20 -8.11
N ARG A 339 -3.17 -30.01 -8.49
CA ARG A 339 -4.47 -30.03 -7.80
C ARG A 339 -4.35 -30.22 -6.29
N LYS A 340 -3.40 -31.06 -5.83
CA LYS A 340 -3.16 -31.31 -4.40
C LYS A 340 -2.59 -30.09 -3.67
N GLN A 341 -1.67 -29.35 -4.31
CA GLN A 341 -1.13 -28.11 -3.77
C GLN A 341 -2.20 -27.02 -3.74
N ALA A 342 -2.88 -26.79 -4.88
CA ALA A 342 -3.90 -25.77 -5.06
C ALA A 342 -5.08 -25.93 -4.08
N ALA A 343 -5.46 -27.16 -3.73
CA ALA A 343 -6.57 -27.46 -2.82
C ALA A 343 -6.50 -26.71 -1.48
N SER A 344 -5.30 -26.42 -0.98
CA SER A 344 -5.15 -25.69 0.30
C SER A 344 -5.49 -24.20 0.16
N ILE A 345 -5.30 -23.62 -1.02
CA ILE A 345 -5.64 -22.21 -1.32
C ILE A 345 -7.10 -22.10 -1.77
N THR A 346 -7.56 -23.02 -2.63
CA THR A 346 -8.93 -22.98 -3.19
C THR A 346 -10.02 -23.23 -2.17
N ALA A 347 -9.70 -23.83 -1.01
CA ALA A 347 -10.64 -24.00 0.10
C ALA A 347 -10.84 -22.73 0.95
N ILE A 348 -9.93 -21.75 0.88
CA ILE A 348 -9.96 -20.57 1.76
C ILE A 348 -11.23 -19.73 1.59
N PRO A 349 -11.71 -19.40 0.37
CA PRO A 349 -12.92 -18.60 0.21
C PRO A 349 -14.12 -19.12 1.01
N ASP A 350 -14.32 -20.43 1.05
CA ASP A 350 -15.40 -21.05 1.83
C ASP A 350 -15.16 -20.94 3.33
N ILE A 351 -13.93 -21.23 3.79
CA ILE A 351 -13.56 -21.19 5.21
C ILE A 351 -13.74 -19.79 5.80
N GLN A 352 -13.37 -18.75 5.05
CA GLN A 352 -13.41 -17.38 5.55
C GLN A 352 -14.73 -16.65 5.32
N ARG A 353 -15.67 -17.23 4.56
CA ARG A 353 -16.87 -16.52 4.07
C ARG A 353 -17.63 -15.81 5.19
N LYS A 354 -17.83 -16.50 6.32
CA LYS A 354 -18.52 -15.92 7.49
C LYS A 354 -17.76 -14.73 8.08
N LEU A 355 -16.43 -14.81 8.14
CA LEU A 355 -15.58 -13.73 8.66
C LEU A 355 -15.63 -12.50 7.76
N LEU A 356 -15.62 -12.69 6.44
CA LEU A 356 -15.77 -11.59 5.48
C LEU A 356 -17.13 -10.91 5.58
N MET A 357 -18.21 -11.68 5.73
CA MET A 357 -19.55 -11.11 5.91
C MET A 357 -19.66 -10.32 7.21
N GLU A 358 -19.11 -10.84 8.32
CA GLU A 358 -19.07 -10.11 9.59
C GLU A 358 -18.22 -8.82 9.47
N THR A 359 -17.14 -8.85 8.69
CA THR A 359 -16.32 -7.66 8.42
C THR A 359 -17.13 -6.55 7.75
N ILE A 360 -18.03 -6.89 6.81
CA ILE A 360 -18.94 -5.91 6.18
C ILE A 360 -19.85 -5.27 7.22
N ASP A 361 -20.45 -6.08 8.10
CA ASP A 361 -21.35 -5.59 9.13
C ASP A 361 -20.64 -4.68 10.13
N ILE A 362 -19.41 -5.04 10.53
CA ILE A 362 -18.56 -4.22 11.39
C ILE A 362 -18.23 -2.89 10.72
N ARG A 363 -17.79 -2.88 9.46
CA ARG A 363 -17.49 -1.63 8.74
C ARG A 363 -18.72 -0.73 8.62
N ARG A 364 -19.89 -1.31 8.34
CA ARG A 364 -21.15 -0.58 8.28
C ARG A 364 -21.50 0.03 9.64
N ALA A 365 -21.42 -0.76 10.71
CA ALA A 365 -21.68 -0.29 12.07
C ALA A 365 -20.69 0.81 12.50
N PHE A 366 -19.42 0.66 12.14
CA PHE A 366 -18.37 1.65 12.40
C PHE A 366 -18.68 2.95 11.66
N SER A 367 -18.98 2.88 10.36
CA SER A 367 -19.30 4.07 9.55
C SER A 367 -20.54 4.81 10.06
N ILE A 368 -21.63 4.09 10.38
CA ILE A 368 -22.85 4.70 10.94
C ILE A 368 -22.54 5.45 12.23
N GLU A 369 -21.77 4.82 13.13
CA GLU A 369 -21.42 5.42 14.41
C GLU A 369 -20.49 6.63 14.22
N LEU A 370 -19.46 6.51 13.38
CA LEU A 370 -18.48 7.56 13.13
C LEU A 370 -19.08 8.79 12.44
N ARG A 371 -20.00 8.59 11.49
CA ARG A 371 -20.68 9.66 10.74
C ARG A 371 -21.56 10.56 11.60
N LYS A 372 -21.92 10.15 12.83
CA LYS A 372 -22.56 11.05 13.81
C LYS A 372 -21.78 12.35 13.99
N LEU A 373 -20.46 12.31 13.86
CA LEU A 373 -19.59 13.49 13.93
C LEU A 373 -19.92 14.55 12.86
N LEU A 374 -20.33 14.13 11.65
CA LEU A 374 -20.70 15.05 10.57
C LEU A 374 -21.98 15.83 10.89
N ASP A 375 -22.84 15.31 11.76
CA ASP A 375 -24.03 15.99 12.29
C ASP A 375 -23.73 16.81 13.56
N GLY A 376 -22.46 16.93 13.97
CA GLY A 376 -22.08 17.54 15.25
C GLY A 376 -22.43 16.69 16.48
N LYS A 377 -22.81 15.42 16.30
CA LYS A 377 -23.16 14.50 17.39
C LYS A 377 -21.92 13.75 17.87
N LYS A 378 -21.96 13.30 19.13
CA LYS A 378 -20.90 12.51 19.75
C LYS A 378 -21.08 11.02 19.43
N PRO A 379 -20.08 10.34 18.84
CA PRO A 379 -20.12 8.89 18.66
C PRO A 379 -19.79 8.14 19.96
N ASP A 380 -20.21 6.89 20.04
CA ASP A 380 -19.75 5.95 21.07
C ASP A 380 -18.34 5.46 20.74
N ARG A 381 -17.34 6.09 21.37
CA ARG A 381 -15.93 5.75 21.20
C ARG A 381 -15.60 4.31 21.64
N LYS A 382 -16.23 3.82 22.72
CA LYS A 382 -15.96 2.45 23.22
C LYS A 382 -16.45 1.43 22.21
N LYS A 383 -17.64 1.64 21.63
CA LYS A 383 -18.17 0.82 20.55
C LYS A 383 -17.27 0.85 19.31
N LEU A 384 -16.79 2.02 18.90
CA LEU A 384 -15.89 2.14 17.75
C LEU A 384 -14.57 1.39 17.95
N LEU A 385 -13.95 1.50 19.12
CA LEU A 385 -12.73 0.74 19.45
C LEU A 385 -12.99 -0.77 19.46
N ALA A 386 -14.10 -1.22 20.04
CA ALA A 386 -14.49 -2.63 20.04
C ALA A 386 -14.74 -3.17 18.62
N LEU A 387 -15.41 -2.39 17.76
CA LEU A 387 -15.60 -2.72 16.35
C LEU A 387 -14.26 -2.80 15.60
N GLY A 388 -13.36 -1.84 15.84
CA GLY A 388 -12.00 -1.86 15.30
C GLY A 388 -11.23 -3.11 15.69
N ARG A 389 -11.20 -3.42 16.99
CA ARG A 389 -10.57 -4.63 17.51
C ARG A 389 -11.15 -5.90 16.85
N ARG A 390 -12.47 -6.01 16.80
CA ARG A 390 -13.14 -7.18 16.21
C ARG A 390 -12.83 -7.33 14.73
N TYR A 391 -12.76 -6.22 13.97
CA TYR A 391 -12.27 -6.25 12.60
C TYR A 391 -10.89 -6.91 12.51
N GLY A 392 -9.96 -6.48 13.37
CA GLY A 392 -8.60 -7.04 13.40
C GLY A 392 -8.57 -8.51 13.77
N GLU A 393 -9.43 -8.96 14.69
CA GLU A 393 -9.52 -10.37 15.04
C GLU A 393 -9.94 -11.23 13.83
N LEU A 394 -10.91 -10.75 13.04
CA LEU A 394 -11.34 -11.40 11.79
C LEU A 394 -10.22 -11.41 10.74
N ASP A 395 -9.54 -10.27 10.53
CA ASP A 395 -8.39 -10.18 9.62
C ASP A 395 -7.23 -11.08 10.05
N GLY A 396 -6.99 -11.19 11.37
CA GLY A 396 -5.99 -12.08 11.94
C GLY A 396 -6.32 -13.55 11.71
N GLU A 397 -7.59 -13.93 11.87
CA GLU A 397 -8.04 -15.30 11.59
C GLU A 397 -7.89 -15.65 10.10
N MET A 398 -8.30 -14.76 9.19
CA MET A 398 -8.11 -14.93 7.75
C MET A 398 -6.62 -15.03 7.40
N SER A 399 -5.80 -14.13 7.94
CA SER A 399 -4.34 -14.12 7.73
C SER A 399 -3.66 -15.40 8.24
N TRP A 400 -4.16 -15.99 9.33
CA TRP A 400 -3.68 -17.28 9.80
C TRP A 400 -3.98 -18.39 8.78
N PHE A 401 -5.21 -18.46 8.25
CA PHE A 401 -5.55 -19.44 7.19
C PHE A 401 -4.63 -19.32 5.98
N TYR A 402 -4.35 -18.09 5.55
CA TYR A 402 -3.49 -17.83 4.39
C TYR A 402 -2.07 -18.31 4.66
N THR A 403 -1.52 -17.96 5.82
CA THR A 403 -0.17 -18.36 6.24
C THR A 403 -0.02 -19.87 6.26
N MET A 404 -0.97 -20.60 6.86
CA MET A 404 -0.91 -22.06 6.93
C MET A 404 -1.01 -22.71 5.55
N ALA A 405 -1.91 -22.21 4.69
CA ALA A 405 -2.05 -22.72 3.33
C ALA A 405 -0.80 -22.47 2.48
N PHE A 406 -0.26 -21.25 2.50
CA PHE A 406 0.96 -20.93 1.75
C PHE A 406 2.17 -21.70 2.25
N SER A 407 2.31 -21.88 3.56
CA SER A 407 3.41 -22.67 4.14
C SER A 407 3.32 -24.13 3.72
N LYS A 408 2.11 -24.71 3.71
CA LYS A 408 1.88 -26.07 3.21
C LYS A 408 2.23 -26.20 1.73
N VAL A 409 1.85 -25.23 0.90
CA VAL A 409 2.25 -25.20 -0.52
C VAL A 409 3.77 -25.10 -0.64
N ASN A 410 4.39 -24.15 0.06
CA ASN A 410 5.84 -23.90 0.01
C ASN A 410 6.68 -25.16 0.25
N ARG A 411 6.28 -25.99 1.21
CA ARG A 411 6.97 -27.25 1.57
C ARG A 411 6.95 -28.31 0.46
N THR A 412 6.08 -28.14 -0.54
CA THR A 412 5.84 -29.14 -1.59
C THR A 412 6.14 -28.65 -3.00
N LEU A 413 6.60 -27.40 -3.16
CA LEU A 413 6.98 -26.86 -4.47
C LEU A 413 8.22 -27.56 -5.01
N THR A 414 8.19 -27.93 -6.29
CA THR A 414 9.39 -28.38 -7.02
C THR A 414 10.27 -27.19 -7.40
N ASP A 415 11.51 -27.45 -7.80
CA ASP A 415 12.44 -26.40 -8.23
C ASP A 415 11.91 -25.68 -9.49
N GLU A 416 11.32 -26.41 -10.44
CA GLU A 416 10.70 -25.81 -11.63
C GLU A 416 9.52 -24.90 -11.27
N GLN A 417 8.69 -25.31 -10.29
CA GLN A 417 7.60 -24.46 -9.81
C GLN A 417 8.13 -23.20 -9.13
N ARG A 418 9.23 -23.28 -8.38
CA ARG A 418 9.88 -22.11 -7.76
C ARG A 418 10.39 -21.14 -8.82
N GLU A 419 11.03 -21.63 -9.86
CA GLU A 419 11.49 -20.78 -10.98
C GLU A 419 10.31 -20.10 -11.70
N GLN A 420 9.23 -20.83 -11.95
CA GLN A 420 8.02 -20.28 -12.57
C GLN A 420 7.35 -19.22 -11.68
N LEU A 421 7.32 -19.44 -10.36
CA LEU A 421 6.81 -18.46 -9.40
C LEU A 421 7.61 -17.15 -9.42
N VAL A 422 8.94 -17.23 -9.49
CA VAL A 422 9.80 -16.03 -9.59
C VAL A 422 9.51 -15.26 -10.88
N LYS A 423 9.30 -15.95 -12.01
CA LYS A 423 8.86 -15.34 -13.27
C LYS A 423 7.49 -14.67 -13.13
N LEU A 424 6.54 -15.34 -12.49
CA LEU A 424 5.19 -14.83 -12.25
C LEU A 424 5.16 -13.59 -11.34
N ARG A 425 6.09 -13.50 -10.37
CA ARG A 425 6.27 -12.33 -9.51
C ARG A 425 6.58 -11.07 -10.33
N ASN A 426 7.26 -11.22 -11.48
CA ASN A 426 7.55 -10.17 -12.44
C ASN A 426 8.19 -8.89 -11.84
N LEU A 427 9.18 -9.09 -10.96
CA LEU A 427 9.96 -7.99 -10.36
C LEU A 427 11.48 -8.16 -10.55
N PRO A 428 11.99 -8.47 -11.76
CA PRO A 428 13.43 -8.55 -11.97
C PRO A 428 14.10 -7.21 -11.64
N GLY A 429 15.22 -7.27 -10.91
CA GLY A 429 16.01 -6.09 -10.55
C GLY A 429 15.48 -5.25 -9.37
N TYR A 430 14.31 -5.57 -8.80
CA TYR A 430 13.83 -4.90 -7.59
C TYR A 430 14.38 -5.57 -6.34
N GLN A 431 15.19 -4.85 -5.57
CA GLN A 431 15.68 -5.29 -4.27
C GLN A 431 14.87 -4.64 -3.15
N SER A 432 14.36 -5.47 -2.24
CA SER A 432 13.68 -4.99 -1.04
C SER A 432 14.69 -4.40 -0.05
N ALA A 433 14.27 -3.37 0.69
CA ALA A 433 14.96 -2.98 1.91
C ALA A 433 14.77 -4.08 2.98
N PRO A 434 15.65 -4.15 4.01
CA PRO A 434 15.50 -5.08 5.13
C PRO A 434 14.10 -5.07 5.74
N TYR A 435 13.50 -3.89 5.87
CA TYR A 435 12.08 -3.70 6.14
C TYR A 435 11.61 -2.33 5.69
N TYR A 436 10.30 -2.12 5.71
CA TYR A 436 9.66 -0.86 5.39
C TYR A 436 8.79 -0.37 6.54
N ILE A 437 8.83 0.94 6.77
CA ILE A 437 7.74 1.66 7.45
C ILE A 437 6.89 2.28 6.35
N TYR A 438 5.72 1.68 6.14
CA TYR A 438 4.88 1.91 4.96
C TYR A 438 5.65 1.68 3.65
N SER A 439 5.95 2.73 2.89
CA SER A 439 6.69 2.66 1.63
C SER A 439 8.14 3.16 1.75
N ARG A 440 8.61 3.45 2.97
CA ARG A 440 9.98 3.91 3.24
C ARG A 440 10.84 2.73 3.71
N GLY A 441 11.85 2.39 2.90
CA GLY A 441 12.86 1.40 3.28
C GLY A 441 13.66 1.84 4.50
N ARG A 442 14.02 0.88 5.35
CA ARG A 442 14.72 1.06 6.61
C ARG A 442 15.88 0.07 6.71
N ASN A 443 17.00 0.55 7.27
CA ASN A 443 18.24 -0.19 7.45
C ASN A 443 18.75 -0.12 8.90
N ASP A 444 17.97 0.44 9.83
CA ASP A 444 18.29 0.51 11.26
C ASP A 444 18.08 -0.85 11.95
N ASP A 445 18.67 -0.99 13.14
CA ASP A 445 18.58 -2.20 13.95
C ASP A 445 17.13 -2.49 14.35
N LEU A 446 16.59 -3.61 13.85
CA LEU A 446 15.19 -3.96 13.99
C LEU A 446 14.97 -4.87 15.20
N LYS A 447 14.39 -4.30 16.26
CA LYS A 447 14.01 -5.05 17.47
C LYS A 447 12.60 -5.61 17.35
N LEU A 448 12.50 -6.92 17.15
CA LEU A 448 11.22 -7.63 16.99
C LEU A 448 10.68 -8.28 18.27
N GLY A 449 11.51 -8.35 19.33
CA GLY A 449 11.20 -9.12 20.53
C GLY A 449 11.30 -10.64 20.30
N ASP A 450 10.85 -11.41 21.29
CA ASP A 450 10.86 -12.87 21.24
C ASP A 450 9.65 -13.40 20.43
N ILE A 451 9.87 -13.59 19.13
CA ILE A 451 8.86 -14.10 18.18
C ILE A 451 8.41 -15.51 18.56
N GLU A 452 9.35 -16.36 18.99
CA GLU A 452 9.08 -17.75 19.33
C GLU A 452 8.12 -17.84 20.51
N LYS A 453 8.44 -17.12 21.59
CA LYS A 453 7.59 -17.05 22.78
C LYS A 453 6.21 -16.45 22.47
N LYS A 454 6.15 -15.44 21.60
CA LYS A 454 4.91 -14.72 21.32
C LYS A 454 3.94 -15.50 20.44
N PHE A 455 4.43 -16.26 19.46
CA PHE A 455 3.59 -16.82 18.40
C PHE A 455 3.58 -18.34 18.30
N PHE A 456 4.55 -19.04 18.90
CA PHE A 456 4.72 -20.49 18.75
C PHE A 456 4.66 -21.25 20.09
N LYS A 457 5.14 -20.64 21.19
CA LYS A 457 5.03 -21.19 22.55
C LYS A 457 3.81 -20.67 23.29
#